data_AF-A0A6S7L9S8-F1
#
_entry.id   AF-A0A6S7L9S8-F1
#
_cell.length_a   1.000
_cell.length_b   1.000
_cell.length_c   1.000
_cell.angle_alpha   90.00
_cell.angle_beta   90.00
_cell.angle_gamma   90.00
#
_symmetry.space_group_name_H-M   'P 1'
#
loop_
_entity.id
_entity.type
_entity.pdbx_description
1 polymer ?
#
loop_
_entity_poly.entity_id
_entity_poly.type
_entity_poly.pdbx_seq_one_letter_code
_entity_poly.pdbx_strand_id
1 'polypeptide(L)'
;MSHAAFVYLDDGIPGHKQRLDAVAASIIHKNDLTLSGLVANDEKCHWEPMQVGEWLGLIINTINFHFEIPPRKIEKAKKNMESVLSS
;
A
#
# COMPACT_ATOMS: atom_id res chain seq x y z
N MET A 1 -17.97 14.87 1.90
CA MET A 1 -16.50 14.72 1.88
C MET A 1 -16.20 13.48 1.05
N SER A 2 -15.49 13.60 -0.07
CA SER A 2 -15.16 12.44 -0.91
C SER A 2 -13.99 11.68 -0.28
N HIS A 3 -14.20 10.44 0.14
CA HIS A 3 -13.13 9.52 0.53
C HIS A 3 -12.64 8.83 -0.75
N ALA A 4 -11.51 9.28 -1.29
CA ALA A 4 -10.90 8.62 -2.43
C ALA A 4 -10.07 7.44 -1.92
N ALA A 5 -10.43 6.23 -2.35
CA ALA A 5 -9.64 5.03 -2.13
C ALA A 5 -9.22 4.47 -3.48
N PHE A 6 -7.94 4.12 -3.62
CA PHE A 6 -7.46 3.34 -4.74
C PHE A 6 -7.50 1.88 -4.35
N VAL A 7 -8.12 1.04 -5.17
CA VAL A 7 -8.28 -0.38 -4.88
C VAL A 7 -7.88 -1.18 -6.11
N TYR A 8 -7.07 -2.21 -5.88
CA TYR A 8 -6.72 -3.21 -6.88
C TYR A 8 -6.92 -4.60 -6.26
N LEU A 9 -7.95 -5.32 -6.74
CA LEU A 9 -8.38 -6.60 -6.17
C LEU A 9 -8.66 -6.46 -4.66
N ASP A 10 -7.89 -7.15 -3.82
CA ASP A 10 -7.97 -7.12 -2.35
C ASP A 10 -7.10 -6.04 -1.70
N ASP A 11 -6.23 -5.36 -2.46
CA ASP A 11 -5.27 -4.39 -1.93
C ASP A 11 -5.77 -2.95 -2.15
N GLY A 12 -6.06 -2.26 -1.04
CA GLY A 12 -6.61 -0.91 -1.03
C GLY A 12 -5.72 0.08 -0.29
N ILE A 13 -5.52 1.28 -0.86
CA ILE A 13 -4.80 2.38 -0.23
C ILE A 13 -5.68 3.66 -0.20
N PRO A 14 -6.34 3.94 0.93
CA PRO A 14 -7.02 5.21 1.15
C PRO A 14 -6.03 6.28 1.64
N GLY A 15 -6.30 7.55 1.37
CA GLY A 15 -5.45 8.65 1.79
C GLY A 15 -6.22 9.92 2.11
N HIS A 16 -5.70 10.69 3.07
CA HIS A 16 -6.22 12.01 3.43
C HIS A 16 -5.06 12.99 3.66
N LYS A 17 -5.36 14.29 3.51
CA LYS A 17 -4.36 15.37 3.68
C LYS A 17 -3.92 15.54 5.14
N GLN A 18 -4.83 15.33 6.10
CA GLN A 18 -4.55 15.45 7.52
C GLN A 18 -4.52 14.07 8.18
N ARG A 19 -3.61 13.89 9.14
CA ARG A 19 -3.49 12.62 9.87
C ARG A 19 -4.78 12.23 10.61
N LEU A 20 -5.46 13.20 11.25
CA LEU A 20 -6.71 12.92 11.96
C LEU A 20 -7.80 12.38 11.03
N ASP A 21 -7.96 13.00 9.86
CA ASP A 21 -8.89 12.54 8.82
C ASP A 21 -8.51 11.13 8.32
N ALA A 22 -7.21 10.86 8.16
CA ALA A 22 -6.72 9.55 7.74
C ALA A 22 -6.97 8.46 8.80
N VAL A 23 -6.79 8.77 10.08
CA VAL A 23 -7.10 7.86 11.20
C VAL A 23 -8.60 7.58 11.23
N ALA A 24 -9.44 8.61 11.13
CA ALA A 24 -10.89 8.45 11.09
C ALA A 24 -11.33 7.57 9.90
N ALA A 25 -10.79 7.82 8.72
CA ALA A 25 -11.07 7.01 7.53
C ALA A 25 -10.59 5.56 7.68
N SER A 26 -9.43 5.33 8.30
CA SER A 26 -8.93 3.98 8.59
C SER A 26 -9.89 3.18 9.47
N ILE A 27 -10.40 3.81 10.54
CA ILE A 27 -11.40 3.19 11.43
C ILE A 27 -12.69 2.87 10.68
N ILE A 28 -13.18 3.82 9.87
CA ILE A 28 -14.40 3.62 9.06
C ILE A 28 -14.21 2.45 8.09
N HIS A 29 -13.11 2.42 7.33
CA HIS A 29 -12.85 1.33 6.38
C HIS A 29 -12.72 -0.03 7.08
N LYS A 30 -12.05 -0.11 8.23
CA LYS A 30 -11.94 -1.36 9.00
C LYS A 30 -13.33 -1.87 9.43
N ASN A 31 -14.19 -0.98 9.89
CA ASN A 31 -15.55 -1.31 10.29
C ASN A 31 -16.39 -1.73 9.08
N ASP A 32 -16.33 -1.00 7.96
CA ASP A 32 -17.09 -1.31 6.75
C ASP A 32 -16.71 -2.68 6.16
N LEU A 33 -15.42 -3.02 6.17
CA LEU A 33 -14.94 -4.35 5.77
C LEU A 33 -15.54 -5.44 6.66
N THR A 34 -15.51 -5.23 7.98
CA THR A 34 -16.06 -6.19 8.96
C THR A 34 -17.57 -6.36 8.78
N LEU A 35 -18.31 -5.26 8.62
CA LEU A 35 -19.75 -5.27 8.39
C LEU A 35 -20.14 -5.94 7.06
N SER A 36 -19.24 -5.90 6.08
CA SER A 36 -19.42 -6.58 4.78
C SER A 36 -19.05 -8.07 4.83
N GLY A 37 -18.66 -8.60 6.00
CA GLY A 37 -18.24 -10.00 6.16
C GLY A 37 -16.83 -10.29 5.64
N LEU A 38 -16.03 -9.25 5.35
CA LEU A 38 -14.63 -9.39 4.95
C LEU A 38 -13.74 -9.41 6.19
N VAL A 39 -12.69 -10.25 6.15
CA VAL A 39 -11.68 -10.32 7.20
C VAL A 39 -10.40 -9.73 6.66
N ALA A 40 -9.95 -8.64 7.27
CA ALA A 40 -8.68 -8.03 6.91
C ALA A 40 -7.50 -8.89 7.41
N ASN A 41 -6.42 -8.88 6.65
CA ASN A 41 -5.19 -9.54 7.05
C ASN A 41 -4.37 -8.58 7.93
N ASP A 42 -4.43 -8.72 9.25
CA ASP A 42 -3.75 -7.81 10.19
C ASP A 42 -2.21 -7.82 10.06
N GLU A 43 -1.60 -8.87 9.48
CA GLU A 43 -0.16 -8.89 9.20
C GLU A 43 0.22 -8.06 7.98
N LYS A 44 -0.67 -7.95 7.00
CA LYS A 44 -0.46 -7.21 5.75
C LYS A 44 -1.02 -5.79 5.79
N CYS A 45 -2.11 -5.58 6.52
CA CYS A 45 -2.81 -4.30 6.57
C CYS A 45 -2.09 -3.31 7.51
N HIS A 46 -1.88 -2.10 7.02
CA HIS A 46 -1.41 -0.98 7.83
C HIS A 46 -2.57 -0.03 8.15
N TRP A 47 -3.06 -0.09 9.40
CA TRP A 47 -4.18 0.73 9.85
C TRP A 47 -3.76 2.10 10.38
N GLU A 48 -2.50 2.26 10.77
CA GLU A 48 -1.96 3.56 11.18
C GLU A 48 -1.51 4.34 9.94
N PRO A 49 -1.98 5.58 9.74
CA PRO A 49 -1.60 6.38 8.58
C PRO A 49 -0.08 6.60 8.50
N MET A 50 0.47 6.39 7.32
CA MET A 50 1.89 6.58 7.03
C MET A 50 2.08 7.39 5.75
N GLN A 51 3.20 8.12 5.69
CA GLN A 51 3.55 8.93 4.52
C GLN A 51 4.49 8.21 3.56
N VAL A 52 5.09 7.10 4.00
CA VAL A 52 5.97 6.24 3.21
C VAL A 52 5.55 4.79 3.42
N GLY A 53 5.24 4.08 2.34
CA GLY A 53 4.79 2.69 2.40
C GLY A 53 4.90 2.01 1.04
N GLU A 54 4.77 0.68 1.02
CA GLU A 54 4.75 -0.09 -0.23
C GLU A 54 3.30 -0.41 -0.65
N TRP A 55 2.95 -0.16 -1.92
CA TRP A 55 1.67 -0.55 -2.51
C TRP A 55 1.85 -0.95 -3.98
N LEU A 56 1.25 -2.08 -4.38
CA LEU A 56 1.47 -2.74 -5.68
C LEU A 56 2.97 -2.92 -6.04
N GLY A 57 3.78 -3.00 -4.99
CA GLY A 57 5.23 -3.11 -5.00
C GLY A 57 5.97 -1.96 -5.69
N LEU A 58 5.43 -0.75 -5.52
CA LEU A 58 6.15 0.51 -5.52
C LEU A 58 6.26 1.02 -4.08
N ILE A 59 7.35 1.72 -3.76
CA ILE A 59 7.42 2.58 -2.58
C ILE A 59 6.75 3.90 -2.96
N ILE A 60 5.75 4.30 -2.19
CA ILE A 60 5.07 5.58 -2.32
C ILE A 60 5.58 6.47 -1.19
N ASN A 61 6.20 7.62 -1.52
CA ASN A 61 6.68 8.59 -0.56
C ASN A 61 5.98 9.93 -0.77
N THR A 62 5.06 10.25 0.13
CA THR A 62 4.27 11.49 0.09
C THR A 62 4.98 12.68 0.74
N ILE A 63 6.07 12.45 1.50
CA ILE A 63 6.89 13.54 2.07
C ILE A 63 7.63 14.25 0.94
N ASN A 64 8.24 13.46 0.06
CA ASN A 64 9.06 13.94 -1.05
C ASN A 64 8.31 13.90 -2.40
N PHE A 65 7.06 13.45 -2.40
CA PHE A 65 6.19 13.30 -3.57
C PHE A 65 6.84 12.50 -4.73
N HIS A 66 7.33 11.29 -4.42
CA HIS A 66 7.92 10.39 -5.41
C HIS A 66 7.44 8.94 -5.26
N PHE A 67 7.63 8.20 -6.35
CA PHE A 67 7.38 6.76 -6.45
C PHE A 67 8.66 6.06 -6.85
N GLU A 68 9.00 4.98 -6.16
CA GLU A 68 10.25 4.26 -6.39
C GLU A 68 10.01 2.74 -6.47
N ILE A 69 10.85 2.04 -7.22
CA ILE A 69 10.87 0.58 -7.22
C ILE A 69 11.65 0.14 -5.97
N PRO A 70 11.10 -0.72 -5.10
CA PRO A 70 11.84 -1.25 -3.96
C PRO A 70 13.17 -1.89 -4.40
N PRO A 71 14.31 -1.61 -3.73
CA PRO A 71 15.61 -2.17 -4.11
C PRO A 71 15.59 -3.70 -4.23
N ARG A 72 14.82 -4.38 -3.37
CA ARG A 72 14.60 -5.83 -3.43
C ARG A 72 14.07 -6.34 -4.78
N LYS A 73 13.21 -5.56 -5.44
CA LYS A 73 12.70 -5.90 -6.77
C LYS A 73 13.75 -5.69 -7.86
N ILE A 74 14.56 -4.64 -7.74
CA ILE A 74 15.67 -4.36 -8.67
C ILE A 74 16.69 -5.50 -8.60
N GLU A 75 17.08 -5.91 -7.40
CA GLU A 75 18.04 -7.01 -7.21
C GLU A 75 17.48 -8.36 -7.69
N LYS A 76 16.19 -8.63 -7.47
CA LYS A 76 15.53 -9.82 -8.03
C LYS A 76 15.56 -9.80 -9.56
N ALA A 77 15.29 -8.65 -10.19
CA ALA A 77 15.35 -8.53 -11.64
C ALA A 77 16.76 -8.77 -12.19
N LYS A 78 17.80 -8.22 -11.55
CA LYS A 78 19.20 -8.47 -11.91
C LYS A 78 19.55 -9.95 -11.86
N LYS A 79 19.23 -10.63 -10.74
CA LYS A 79 19.47 -12.07 -10.58
C LYS A 79 18.76 -12.90 -11.66
N ASN A 80 17.53 -12.54 -12.00
CA ASN A 80 16.79 -13.23 -13.07
C ASN A 80 17.49 -13.05 -14.43
N MET A 81 18.01 -11.85 -14.74
CA MET A 81 18.75 -11.61 -15.99
C MET A 81 20.05 -12.43 -16.03
N GLU A 82 20.80 -12.48 -14.93
CA GLU A 82 22.02 -13.30 -14.82
C GLU A 82 21.71 -14.79 -15.04
N SER A 83 20.62 -15.30 -14.47
CA SER A 83 20.20 -16.69 -14.66
C SER A 83 19.86 -17.02 -16.11
N VAL A 84 19.27 -16.08 -16.86
CA VAL A 84 18.94 -16.29 -18.28
C VAL A 84 20.20 -16.22 -19.15
N LEU A 85 21.13 -15.31 -18.84
CA LEU A 85 22.38 -15.15 -19.60
C LEU A 85 23.40 -16.26 -19.33
N SER A 86 23.27 -16.99 -18.22
CA SER A 86 24.11 -18.14 -17.87
C SER A 86 23.51 -19.49 -18.30
N SER A 87 22.34 -19.49 -18.95
CA SER A 87 21.70 -20.65 -19.59
C SER A 87 22.10 -20.75 -21.06
#